data_AF-A0A699RTD1-F1
#
_entry.id   AF-A0A699RTD1-F1
#
_cell.length_a   1.000
_cell.length_b   1.000
_cell.length_c   1.000
_cell.angle_alpha   90.00
_cell.angle_beta   90.00
_cell.angle_gamma   90.00
#
_symmetry.space_group_name_H-M   'P 1'
#
loop_
_entity.id
_entity.type
_entity.pdbx_description
1 polymer ?
#
loop_
_entity_poly.entity_id
_entity_poly.type
_entity_poly.pdbx_seq_one_letter_code
_entity_poly.pdbx_strand_id
1 'polypeptide(L)'
;VTKGVVELTQWFERMETVFHISNCLAENQVKFATCTLLAGTDMTRYNQRFQELSLLCVRTCPEDSDRVERYIGGLPDSIHGSVAASKPKTMQEATQMATGLMDKKIRTYAERQAANKRKFEDTSRNNQG
;
A
#
# COMPACT_ATOMS: atom_id res chain seq x y z
N VAL A 1 -16.87 24.86 -30.98
CA VAL A 1 -15.54 24.37 -30.51
C VAL A 1 -15.72 23.70 -29.15
N THR A 2 -16.40 22.55 -29.10
CA THR A 2 -16.81 21.95 -27.79
C THR A 2 -16.89 20.43 -27.81
N LYS A 3 -17.28 19.81 -28.93
CA LYS A 3 -17.44 18.35 -29.01
C LYS A 3 -16.13 17.58 -28.74
N GLY A 4 -15.02 17.98 -29.37
CA GLY A 4 -13.72 17.34 -29.16
C GLY A 4 -13.12 17.58 -27.76
N VAL A 5 -13.48 18.69 -27.10
CA VAL A 5 -13.00 19.01 -25.74
C VAL A 5 -13.72 18.13 -24.72
N VAL A 6 -15.02 17.92 -24.89
CA VAL A 6 -15.83 17.06 -24.01
C VAL A 6 -15.40 15.59 -24.11
N GLU A 7 -15.13 15.10 -25.32
CA GLU A 7 -14.60 13.74 -25.54
C GLU A 7 -13.22 13.55 -24.90
N LEU A 8 -12.37 14.58 -24.95
CA LEU A 8 -11.05 14.58 -24.31
C LEU A 8 -11.16 14.57 -22.78
N THR A 9 -12.02 15.41 -22.20
CA THR A 9 -12.24 15.48 -20.74
C THR A 9 -12.80 14.16 -20.20
N GLN A 10 -13.79 13.58 -20.87
CA GLN A 10 -14.39 12.31 -20.44
C GLN A 10 -13.42 11.13 -20.56
N TRP A 11 -12.47 11.22 -21.50
CA TRP A 11 -11.37 10.29 -21.63
C TRP A 11 -10.33 10.45 -20.52
N PHE A 12 -9.99 11.69 -20.11
CA PHE A 12 -9.10 11.94 -18.97
C PHE A 12 -9.69 11.37 -17.67
N GLU A 13 -10.98 11.57 -17.42
CA GLU A 13 -11.67 11.02 -16.25
C GLU A 13 -11.67 9.47 -16.25
N ARG A 14 -11.85 8.85 -17.43
CA ARG A 14 -11.73 7.38 -17.58
C ARG A 14 -10.31 6.89 -17.33
N MET A 15 -9.32 7.62 -17.81
CA MET A 15 -7.91 7.29 -17.60
C MET A 15 -7.53 7.40 -16.12
N GLU A 16 -7.92 8.48 -15.45
CA GLU A 16 -7.72 8.65 -14.00
C GLU A 16 -8.36 7.50 -13.21
N THR A 17 -9.56 7.08 -13.59
CA THR A 17 -10.23 5.93 -12.97
C THR A 17 -9.46 4.62 -13.18
N VAL A 18 -8.95 4.36 -14.39
CA VAL A 18 -8.15 3.16 -14.68
C VAL A 18 -6.82 3.16 -13.93
N PHE A 19 -6.15 4.30 -13.79
CA PHE A 19 -4.94 4.42 -12.97
C PHE A 19 -5.22 4.23 -11.48
N HIS A 20 -6.36 4.74 -11.00
CA HIS A 20 -6.77 4.61 -9.61
C HIS A 20 -7.13 3.16 -9.25
N ILE A 21 -7.84 2.45 -10.14
CA ILE A 21 -8.21 1.03 -9.94
C ILE A 21 -6.99 0.11 -10.03
N SER A 22 -6.04 0.40 -10.92
CA SER A 22 -4.88 -0.48 -11.18
C SER A 22 -3.75 -0.39 -10.15
N ASN A 23 -3.81 0.55 -9.20
CA ASN A 23 -2.73 0.81 -8.23
C ASN A 23 -1.33 0.87 -8.88
N CYS A 24 -1.28 1.45 -10.08
CA CYS A 24 -0.08 1.47 -10.91
C CYS A 24 0.99 2.36 -10.25
N LEU A 25 2.23 1.87 -10.12
CA LEU A 25 3.34 2.67 -9.58
C LEU A 25 3.47 4.01 -10.33
N ALA A 26 3.80 5.09 -9.63
CA ALA A 26 3.95 6.45 -10.18
C ALA A 26 4.84 6.51 -11.44
N GLU A 27 5.80 5.58 -11.56
CA GLU A 27 6.71 5.44 -12.69
C GLU A 27 6.00 5.06 -14.02
N ASN A 28 4.86 4.38 -13.93
CA ASN A 28 4.03 4.04 -15.09
C ASN A 28 3.10 5.19 -15.50
N GLN A 29 2.78 6.12 -14.59
CA GLN A 29 1.96 7.29 -14.89
C GLN A 29 2.69 8.26 -15.83
N VAL A 30 3.99 8.49 -15.59
CA VAL A 30 4.82 9.37 -16.42
C VAL A 30 4.95 8.82 -17.84
N LYS A 31 5.22 7.52 -17.99
CA LYS A 31 5.29 6.85 -19.30
C LYS A 31 3.98 6.98 -20.07
N PHE A 32 2.85 6.90 -19.37
CA PHE A 32 1.53 7.04 -19.99
C PHE A 32 1.22 8.47 -20.43
N ALA A 33 1.47 9.46 -19.56
CA ALA A 33 1.27 10.87 -19.88
C ALA A 33 2.14 11.33 -21.07
N THR A 34 3.39 10.86 -21.15
CA THR A 34 4.28 11.15 -22.29
C THR A 34 3.81 10.48 -23.59
N CYS A 35 3.31 9.24 -23.54
CA CYS A 35 2.73 8.58 -24.72
C CYS A 35 1.46 9.27 -25.22
N THR A 36 0.61 9.80 -24.32
CA THR A 36 -0.59 10.57 -24.68
C THR A 36 -0.26 11.87 -25.41
N LEU A 37 0.75 12.62 -24.96
CA LEU A 37 1.17 13.87 -25.60
C LEU A 37 1.82 13.64 -26.98
N LEU A 38 2.51 12.51 -27.16
CA LEU A 38 3.12 12.13 -28.44
C LEU A 38 2.13 11.53 -29.45
N ALA A 39 0.99 10.99 -29.00
CA ALA A 39 0.04 10.25 -29.83
C ALA A 39 -1.15 11.08 -30.36
N GLY A 40 -1.17 12.40 -30.13
CA GLY A 40 -2.25 13.30 -30.56
C GLY A 40 -2.55 13.34 -32.08
N THR A 41 -1.83 12.58 -32.91
CA THR A 41 -2.05 12.46 -34.36
C THR A 41 -2.65 11.13 -34.82
N ASP A 42 -2.72 10.09 -33.97
CA ASP A 42 -3.32 8.79 -34.35
C ASP A 42 -3.91 8.05 -33.14
N MET A 43 -5.22 8.22 -32.97
CA MET A 43 -6.02 7.62 -31.90
C MET A 43 -6.02 6.08 -31.96
N THR A 44 -5.84 5.48 -33.14
CA THR A 44 -5.79 4.02 -33.33
C THR A 44 -4.53 3.46 -32.69
N ARG A 45 -3.40 4.11 -32.93
CA ARG A 45 -2.09 3.73 -32.36
C ARG A 45 -2.06 3.87 -30.85
N TYR A 46 -2.66 4.94 -30.34
CA TYR A 46 -2.84 5.12 -28.90
C TYR A 46 -3.67 3.98 -28.29
N ASN A 47 -4.83 3.67 -28.87
CA ASN A 47 -5.72 2.62 -28.35
C ASN A 47 -5.04 1.24 -28.37
N GLN A 48 -4.28 0.93 -29.41
CA GLN A 48 -3.49 -0.29 -29.46
C GLN A 48 -2.45 -0.34 -28.35
N ARG A 49 -1.71 0.76 -28.12
CA ARG A 49 -0.70 0.83 -27.07
C ARG A 49 -1.32 0.77 -25.67
N PHE A 50 -2.47 1.41 -25.48
CA PHE A 50 -3.25 1.33 -24.25
C PHE A 50 -3.68 -0.12 -23.97
N GLN A 51 -4.18 -0.84 -24.99
CA GLN A 51 -4.57 -2.24 -24.85
C GLN A 51 -3.38 -3.12 -24.47
N GLU A 52 -2.23 -2.97 -25.14
CA GLU A 52 -0.99 -3.69 -24.81
C GLU A 52 -0.54 -3.45 -23.36
N LEU A 53 -0.55 -2.18 -22.93
CA LEU A 53 -0.15 -1.80 -21.57
C LEU A 53 -1.17 -2.25 -20.53
N SER A 54 -2.47 -2.19 -20.83
CA SER A 54 -3.53 -2.71 -19.97
C SER A 54 -3.40 -4.22 -19.78
N LEU A 55 -3.17 -4.96 -20.86
CA LEU A 55 -2.88 -6.41 -20.83
C LEU A 55 -1.61 -6.72 -20.03
N LEU A 56 -0.58 -5.90 -20.16
CA LEU A 56 0.63 -6.03 -19.36
C LEU A 56 0.33 -5.80 -17.88
N CYS A 57 -0.37 -4.72 -17.53
CA CYS A 57 -0.81 -4.44 -16.16
C CYS A 57 -1.62 -5.60 -15.58
N VAL A 58 -2.60 -6.15 -16.31
CA VAL A 58 -3.38 -7.32 -15.85
C VAL A 58 -2.49 -8.55 -15.61
N ARG A 59 -1.46 -8.77 -16.45
CA ARG A 59 -0.52 -9.91 -16.31
C ARG A 59 0.54 -9.70 -15.24
N THR A 60 0.93 -8.46 -14.97
CA THR A 60 2.01 -8.12 -14.03
C THR A 60 1.50 -7.62 -12.70
N CYS A 61 0.20 -7.34 -12.57
CA CYS A 61 -0.43 -7.04 -11.30
C CYS A 61 -0.34 -8.30 -10.45
N PRO A 62 0.41 -8.27 -9.33
CA PRO A 62 0.48 -9.41 -8.44
C PRO A 62 -0.93 -9.75 -7.96
N GLU A 63 -1.27 -11.04 -7.93
CA GLU A 63 -2.52 -11.49 -7.32
C GLU A 63 -2.60 -10.99 -5.86
N ASP A 64 -3.79 -10.91 -5.28
CA ASP A 64 -3.91 -10.48 -3.88
C ASP A 64 -3.10 -11.37 -2.93
N SER A 65 -2.89 -12.65 -3.27
CA SER A 65 -2.00 -13.55 -2.54
C SER A 65 -0.53 -13.11 -2.65
N ASP A 66 -0.03 -12.82 -3.86
CA ASP A 66 1.33 -12.31 -4.10
C ASP A 66 1.59 -11.00 -3.34
N ARG A 67 0.59 -10.12 -3.27
CA ARG A 67 0.69 -8.85 -2.54
C ARG A 67 0.80 -9.08 -1.04
N VAL A 68 0.00 -10.01 -0.51
CA VAL A 68 0.05 -10.40 0.90
C VAL A 68 1.39 -11.06 1.24
N GLU A 69 1.90 -11.94 0.39
CA GLU A 69 3.20 -12.59 0.61
C GLU A 69 4.35 -11.59 0.63
N ARG A 70 4.37 -10.63 -0.32
CA ARG A 70 5.36 -9.55 -0.30
C ARG A 70 5.24 -8.66 0.92
N TYR A 71 4.01 -8.35 1.35
CA TYR A 71 3.76 -7.58 2.56
C TYR A 71 4.31 -8.31 3.79
N ILE A 72 4.00 -9.60 3.95
CA ILE A 72 4.49 -10.43 5.04
C ILE A 72 6.02 -10.47 5.01
N GLY A 73 6.63 -10.72 3.86
CA GLY A 73 8.09 -10.78 3.71
C GLY A 73 8.82 -9.46 4.01
N GLY A 74 8.12 -8.32 3.97
CA GLY A 74 8.65 -7.02 4.36
C GLY A 74 8.48 -6.68 5.85
N LEU A 75 7.80 -7.52 6.64
CA LEU A 75 7.56 -7.24 8.05
C LEU A 75 8.82 -7.46 8.91
N PRO A 76 9.00 -6.69 10.01
CA PRO A 76 10.04 -6.97 10.97
C PRO A 76 9.91 -8.38 11.56
N ASP A 77 11.04 -9.07 11.76
CA ASP A 77 11.12 -10.45 12.33
C ASP A 77 10.26 -10.62 13.58
N SER A 78 10.21 -9.57 14.38
CA SER A 78 9.50 -9.53 15.65
C SER A 78 7.99 -9.77 15.55
N ILE A 79 7.39 -9.58 14.37
CA ILE A 79 5.96 -9.84 14.10
C ILE A 79 5.73 -10.73 12.87
N HIS A 80 6.73 -10.86 11.98
CA HIS A 80 6.66 -11.65 10.75
C HIS A 80 6.06 -13.04 10.99
N GLY A 81 6.64 -13.82 11.92
CA GLY A 81 6.20 -15.19 12.18
C GLY A 81 4.74 -15.28 12.62
N SER A 82 4.27 -14.32 13.42
CA SER A 82 2.88 -14.28 13.89
C SER A 82 1.90 -13.94 12.77
N VAL A 83 2.24 -12.98 11.89
CA VAL A 83 1.37 -12.61 10.76
C VAL A 83 1.34 -13.73 9.71
N ALA A 84 2.50 -14.33 9.40
CA ALA A 84 2.61 -15.45 8.46
C ALA A 84 1.80 -16.67 8.91
N ALA A 85 1.83 -17.00 10.21
CA ALA A 85 1.09 -18.13 10.77
C ALA A 85 -0.43 -17.96 10.66
N SER A 86 -0.92 -16.72 10.72
CA SER A 86 -2.35 -16.39 10.60
C SER A 86 -2.90 -16.52 9.18
N LYS A 87 -2.02 -16.62 8.17
CA LYS A 87 -2.39 -16.81 6.74
C LYS A 87 -3.48 -15.83 6.26
N PRO A 88 -3.23 -14.51 6.31
CA PRO A 88 -4.18 -13.52 5.79
C PRO A 88 -4.50 -13.80 4.33
N LYS A 89 -5.76 -13.59 3.95
CA LYS A 89 -6.21 -13.71 2.56
C LYS A 89 -6.19 -12.37 1.84
N THR A 90 -6.21 -11.27 2.60
CA THR A 90 -6.24 -9.91 2.07
C THR A 90 -5.18 -9.03 2.70
N MET A 91 -4.80 -7.97 1.97
CA MET A 91 -3.89 -6.94 2.46
C MET A 91 -4.42 -6.24 3.72
N GLN A 92 -5.74 -6.04 3.81
CA GLN A 92 -6.36 -5.39 4.96
C GLN A 92 -6.21 -6.23 6.23
N GLU A 93 -6.47 -7.54 6.14
CA GLU A 93 -6.27 -8.47 7.25
C GLU A 93 -4.80 -8.49 7.70
N ALA A 94 -3.86 -8.59 6.75
CA ALA A 94 -2.43 -8.59 7.05
C ALA A 94 -2.00 -7.30 7.77
N THR A 95 -2.51 -6.15 7.32
CA THR A 95 -2.25 -4.84 7.92
C THR A 95 -2.83 -4.72 9.32
N GLN A 96 -4.09 -5.13 9.52
CA GLN A 96 -4.74 -5.08 10.83
C GLN A 96 -4.01 -5.96 11.85
N MET A 97 -3.55 -7.14 11.45
CA MET A 97 -2.76 -8.02 12.31
C MET A 97 -1.42 -7.41 12.68
N ALA A 98 -0.68 -6.87 11.72
CA ALA A 98 0.61 -6.25 11.97
C ALA A 98 0.49 -5.06 12.94
N THR A 99 -0.49 -4.18 12.73
CA THR A 99 -0.77 -3.03 13.61
C THR A 99 -1.16 -3.49 15.01
N GLY A 100 -2.08 -4.45 15.13
CA GLY A 100 -2.51 -4.97 16.43
C GLY A 100 -1.35 -5.61 17.23
N LEU A 101 -0.42 -6.28 16.56
CA LEU A 101 0.77 -6.85 17.21
C LEU A 101 1.74 -5.76 17.69
N MET A 102 1.94 -4.70 16.91
CA MET A 102 2.76 -3.57 17.33
C MET A 102 2.14 -2.83 18.51
N ASP A 103 0.85 -2.54 18.47
CA ASP A 103 0.13 -1.87 19.56
C ASP A 103 0.19 -2.67 20.86
N LYS A 104 0.05 -3.99 20.77
CA LYS A 104 0.20 -4.89 21.92
C LYS A 104 1.59 -4.77 22.53
N LYS A 105 2.65 -4.75 21.70
CA LYS A 105 4.03 -4.60 22.17
C LYS A 105 4.27 -3.25 22.84
N ILE A 106 3.79 -2.16 22.24
CA ILE A 106 3.89 -0.81 22.82
C ILE A 106 3.22 -0.78 24.20
N ARG A 107 2.02 -1.36 24.31
CA ARG A 107 1.28 -1.44 25.57
C ARG A 107 2.04 -2.23 26.63
N THR A 108 2.55 -3.42 26.30
CA THR A 108 3.34 -4.24 27.22
C THR A 108 4.62 -3.52 27.68
N TYR A 109 5.27 -2.78 26.80
CA TYR A 109 6.44 -1.99 27.16
C TYR A 109 6.08 -0.86 28.13
N ALA A 110 5.02 -0.10 27.84
CA ALA A 110 4.54 0.98 28.71
C ALA A 110 4.16 0.46 30.11
N GLU A 111 3.48 -0.68 30.20
CA GLU A 111 3.13 -1.34 31.47
C GLU A 111 4.35 -1.71 32.29
N ARG A 112 5.38 -2.29 31.66
CA ARG A 112 6.65 -2.64 32.33
C ARG A 112 7.39 -1.41 32.82
N GLN A 113 7.43 -0.34 32.03
CA GLN A 113 8.04 0.93 32.43
C GLN A 113 7.32 1.54 33.63
N ALA A 114 5.99 1.56 33.62
CA ALA A 114 5.19 2.05 34.74
C ALA A 114 5.38 1.20 36.02
N ALA A 115 5.53 -0.12 35.89
CA ALA A 115 5.82 -1.01 37.02
C ALA A 115 7.22 -0.76 37.60
N ASN A 116 8.23 -0.58 36.75
CA ASN A 116 9.60 -0.30 37.17
C ASN A 116 9.71 1.06 37.86
N LYS A 117 9.01 2.09 37.37
CA LYS A 117 8.96 3.41 38.00
C LYS A 117 8.43 3.35 39.44
N ARG A 118 7.31 2.64 39.65
CA ARG A 118 6.72 2.45 40.99
C ARG A 118 7.71 1.77 41.95
N LYS A 119 8.40 0.72 41.50
CA LYS A 119 9.42 0.04 42.33
C LYS A 119 10.58 0.94 42.72
N PHE A 120 11.03 1.80 41.81
CA PHE A 120 12.10 2.75 42.11
C PHE A 120 11.68 3.78 43.16
N GLU A 121 10.46 4.33 43.05
CA GLU A 121 9.89 5.26 44.04
C GLU A 121 9.70 4.59 45.41
N ASP A 122 9.24 3.33 45.45
CA ASP A 122 9.12 2.59 46.70
C ASP A 122 10.49 2.35 47.35
N THR A 123 11.52 2.02 46.55
CA THR A 123 12.90 1.72 47.02
C THR A 123 13.69 2.96 47.44
N SER A 124 13.35 4.14 46.93
CA SER A 124 13.99 5.40 47.37
C SER A 124 13.41 5.88 48.71
N ARG A 125 12.11 5.67 48.93
CA ARG A 125 11.40 6.16 50.12
C ARG A 125 11.71 5.40 51.41
N ASN A 126 12.04 4.12 51.31
CA ASN A 126 12.39 3.25 52.44
C ASN A 126 13.89 3.27 52.82
N ASN A 127 14.77 3.80 51.97
CA ASN A 127 16.19 4.02 52.29
C ASN A 127 16.51 5.41 52.87
N GLN A 128 15.50 6.30 52.98
CA GLN A 128 15.65 7.65 53.58
C GLN A 128 15.05 7.76 54.99
N GLY A 129 14.69 6.63 55.62
CA GLY A 129 14.14 6.56 56.98
C GLY A 129 15.13 5.99 57.99
#